data_AF-A0A538T2N8-F1
#
_entry.id   AF-A0A538T2N8-F1
#
_cell.length_a   1.000
_cell.length_b   1.000
_cell.length_c   1.000
_cell.angle_alpha   90.00
_cell.angle_beta   90.00
_cell.angle_gamma   90.00
#
_symmetry.space_group_name_H-M   'P 1'
#
loop_
_entity.id
_entity.type
_entity.pdbx_description
1 polymer ?
#
loop_
_entity_poly.entity_id
_entity_poly.type
_entity_poly.pdbx_seq_one_letter_code
_entity_poly.pdbx_strand_id
1 'polypeptide(L)' 'MQAVRDYVRDVRVEVSKVSWPSRTELRDSTIVVIVMVVVISIFIGIVDRALSFAFEALIRMVG' A
#
# COMPACT_ATOMS: atom_id res chain seq x y z
N MET A 1 -30.87 1.98 25.98
CA MET A 1 -30.19 2.99 25.15
C MET A 1 -29.05 3.72 25.86
N GLN A 2 -29.15 4.03 27.17
CA GLN A 2 -28.07 4.73 27.91
C GLN A 2 -26.76 3.92 27.99
N ALA A 3 -26.84 2.61 28.32
CA ALA A 3 -25.67 1.74 28.42
C ALA A 3 -24.79 1.65 27.15
N VAL A 4 -25.39 1.74 25.96
CA VAL A 4 -24.64 1.72 24.68
C VAL A 4 -23.86 3.02 24.49
N ARG A 5 -24.43 4.16 24.90
CA ARG A 5 -23.77 5.46 24.80
C ARG A 5 -22.56 5.55 25.73
N ASP A 6 -22.70 5.01 26.94
CA ASP A 6 -21.61 4.97 27.93
C ASP A 6 -20.50 4.01 27.47
N TYR A 7 -20.86 2.83 26.96
CA TYR A 7 -19.90 1.87 26.39
C TYR A 7 -19.08 2.48 25.23
N VAL A 8 -19.72 3.16 24.28
CA VAL A 8 -19.02 3.82 23.16
C VAL A 8 -18.11 4.95 23.65
N ARG A 9 -18.52 5.68 24.70
CA ARG A 9 -17.68 6.72 25.31
C ARG A 9 -16.42 6.12 25.91
N ASP A 10 -16.56 5.04 26.67
CA ASP A 10 -15.45 4.39 27.36
C ASP A 10 -14.47 3.74 26.36
N VAL A 11 -14.98 3.12 25.29
CA VAL A 11 -14.14 2.61 24.18
C VAL A 11 -13.36 3.73 23.50
N ARG A 12 -13.98 4.89 23.24
CA ARG A 12 -13.28 6.04 22.63
C ARG A 12 -12.17 6.57 23.54
N VAL A 13 -12.38 6.58 24.85
CA VAL A 13 -11.35 6.98 25.83
C VAL A 13 -10.19 5.99 25.80
N GLU A 14 -10.46 4.68 25.77
CA GLU A 14 -9.40 3.67 25.71
C GLU A 14 -8.59 3.74 24.40
N VAL A 15 -9.26 3.95 23.26
CA VAL A 15 -8.61 4.14 21.96
C VAL A 15 -7.71 5.39 21.94
N SER A 16 -8.02 6.40 22.75
CA SER A 16 -7.17 7.60 22.88
C SER A 16 -5.90 7.39 23.71
N LYS A 17 -5.85 6.33 24.53
CA LYS A 17 -4.63 5.93 25.26
C LYS A 17 -3.65 5.16 24.38
N VAL A 18 -4.10 4.65 23.24
CA VAL A 18 -3.22 4.02 22.25
C VAL A 18 -2.34 5.11 21.63
N SER A 19 -1.03 4.85 21.59
CA SER A 19 -0.05 5.73 20.97
C SER A 19 -0.21 5.73 19.44
N TRP A 20 -1.17 6.50 18.94
CA TRP A 20 -1.31 6.73 17.51
C TRP A 20 -0.17 7.61 17.02
N PRO A 21 0.44 7.27 15.87
CA PRO A 21 1.43 8.12 15.25
C PRO A 21 0.85 9.50 14.93
N SER A 22 1.72 10.51 14.99
CA SER A 22 1.37 11.87 14.65
C SER A 22 0.92 11.97 13.18
N ARG A 23 0.07 12.97 12.86
CA ARG A 23 -0.38 13.21 11.48
C ARG A 23 0.79 13.41 10.50
N THR A 24 1.90 13.92 11.00
CA THR A 24 3.16 14.10 10.27
C THR A 24 3.82 12.76 9.96
N GLU A 25 3.98 11.86 10.94
CA GLU A 25 4.56 10.52 10.71
C GLU A 25 3.72 9.70 9.74
N LEU A 26 2.39 9.81 9.81
CA LEU A 26 1.47 9.17 8.87
C LEU A 26 1.68 9.66 7.43
N ARG A 27 1.84 10.97 7.25
CA ARG A 27 2.10 11.57 5.93
C ARG A 27 3.45 11.13 5.39
N ASP A 28 4.50 11.18 6.21
CA ASP A 28 5.85 10.83 5.81
C ASP A 28 5.95 9.35 5.42
N SER A 29 5.33 8.47 6.22
CA SER A 29 5.25 7.03 5.91
C SER A 29 4.50 6.78 4.60
N THR A 30 3.42 7.52 4.34
CA THR A 30 2.64 7.40 3.10
C THR A 30 3.45 7.83 1.87
N ILE A 31 4.24 8.91 1.99
CA ILE A 31 5.11 9.39 0.91
C ILE A 31 6.16 8.33 0.56
N VAL A 32 6.80 7.72 1.56
CA VAL A 32 7.78 6.64 1.34
C VAL A 32 7.14 5.46 0.59
N VAL A 33 5.95 5.04 0.99
CA VAL A 33 5.22 3.95 0.32
C VAL A 33 4.89 4.31 -1.13
N ILE A 34 4.44 5.53 -1.41
CA ILE A 34 4.15 5.98 -2.78
C ILE A 34 5.41 5.90 -3.65
N VAL A 35 6.55 6.39 -3.16
CA VAL A 35 7.82 6.33 -3.89
C VAL A 35 8.21 4.88 -4.17
N MET A 36 8.10 3.99 -3.17
CA MET A 36 8.40 2.57 -3.33
C MET A 36 7.51 1.90 -4.38
N VAL A 37 6.20 2.18 -4.36
CA VAL A 37 5.24 1.65 -5.34
C VAL A 37 5.58 2.12 -6.76
N VAL A 38 5.96 3.39 -6.93
CA VAL A 38 6.37 3.93 -8.24
C VAL A 38 7.63 3.23 -8.76
N VAL A 39 8.63 3.01 -7.90
CA VAL A 39 9.87 2.30 -8.31
C VAL A 39 9.56 0.87 -8.72
N ILE A 40 8.77 0.14 -7.92
CA ILE A 40 8.40 -1.24 -8.20
C ILE A 40 7.57 -1.35 -9.48
N SER A 41 6.61 -0.44 -9.70
CA SER A 41 5.75 -0.48 -10.89
C SER A 41 6.54 -0.22 -12.17
N ILE A 42 7.52 0.68 -12.14
CA ILE A 42 8.44 0.91 -13.26
C ILE A 42 9.28 -0.35 -13.53
N PHE A 43 9.85 -0.95 -12.49
CA PHE A 43 10.65 -2.18 -12.62
C PHE A 43 9.84 -3.31 -13.25
N ILE A 44 8.66 -3.60 -12.70
CA ILE A 44 7.75 -4.63 -13.24
C ILE A 44 7.39 -4.31 -14.69
N GLY A 45 7.02 -3.06 -14.99
CA GLY A 45 6.68 -2.66 -16.35
C GLY A 45 7.84 -2.74 -17.36
N ILE A 46 9.10 -2.71 -16.92
CA ILE A 46 10.26 -3.00 -17.78
C ILE A 46 10.39 -4.50 -18.01
N VAL A 47 10.28 -5.29 -16.93
CA VAL A 47 10.37 -6.75 -16.99
C VAL A 47 9.27 -7.33 -17.90
N ASP A 48 8.03 -6.85 -17.77
CA ASP A 48 6.92 -7.28 -18.61
C ASP A 48 7.21 -7.05 -20.10
N ARG A 49 7.72 -5.86 -20.45
CA ARG A 49 8.09 -5.55 -21.85
C ARG A 49 9.23 -6.43 -22.35
N ALA A 50 10.25 -6.68 -21.52
CA ALA A 50 11.36 -7.55 -21.86
C ALA A 50 10.89 -9.00 -22.09
N LEU A 51 10.02 -9.51 -21.23
CA LEU A 51 9.42 -10.82 -21.36
C LEU A 51 8.55 -10.91 -22.61
N SER A 52 7.66 -9.92 -22.87
CA SER A 52 6.84 -9.91 -24.09
C SER A 52 7.70 -9.98 -25.35
N PHE A 53 8.78 -9.21 -25.42
CA PHE A 53 9.69 -9.26 -26.57
C PHE A 53 10.37 -10.63 -26.70
N ALA A 54 10.82 -11.22 -25.59
CA ALA A 54 11.43 -12.55 -25.59
C ALA A 54 10.44 -13.65 -26.02
N PHE A 55 9.19 -13.57 -25.55
CA PHE A 55 8.12 -14.49 -25.95
C PHE A 55 7.76 -14.36 -27.43
N GLU A 56 7.64 -13.13 -27.95
CA GLU A 56 7.39 -12.90 -29.38
C GLU A 56 8.53 -13.47 -30.25
N ALA A 57 9.78 -13.26 -29.84
CA ALA A 57 10.94 -13.82 -30.53
C ALA A 57 10.94 -15.35 -30.53
N LEU A 58 10.60 -15.97 -29.40
CA LEU A 58 10.48 -17.42 -29.27
C LEU A 58 9.39 -17.99 -30.19
N ILE A 59 8.21 -17.38 -30.20
CA ILE A 59 7.09 -17.81 -31.04
C ILE A 59 7.47 -17.73 -32.53
N ARG A 60 8.14 -16.66 -32.96
CA ARG A 60 8.63 -16.53 -34.35
C ARG A 60 9.69 -17.54 -34.76
N MET A 61 10.40 -18.13 -33.80
CA MET A 61 11.46 -19.11 -34.06
C MET A 61 10.91 -20.55 -34.08
N VAL A 62 9.81 -20.80 -33.36
CA VAL A 62 9.17 -22.12 -33.26
C VAL A 62 8.09 -22.33 -34.32
N GLY A 63 7.37 -21.27 -34.71
CA GLY A 63 6.41 -21.27 -35.83
C GLY A 63 7.07 -20.96 -37.15
#